data_AF-A0A7S2D635-F1
#
_entry.id   AF-A0A7S2D635-F1
#
_cell.length_a   1.000
_cell.length_b   1.000
_cell.length_c   1.000
_cell.angle_alpha   90.00
_cell.angle_beta   90.00
_cell.angle_gamma   90.00
#
_symmetry.space_group_name_H-M   'P 1'
#
loop_
_entity.id
_entity.type
_entity.pdbx_description
1 polymer ?
#
loop_
_entity_poly.entity_id
_entity_poly.type
_entity_poly.pdbx_seq_one_letter_code
_entity_poly.pdbx_strand_id
1 'polypeptide(L)'
;ALSHASVDASCLYIVPRPHDPGYDCGDDQSATAEDPLLAVLRSDAAIQAVRACPLRPGGAVLFSHRAMHWGSKGLSTCDKPRVSVSFGCSDPSFEKPYLSKPAAHLPFPKSSIRAALASAQLINYHERFHFSPSLLRQFGATFRAKRAAFTAEYAQKTAAEFKAACEDQGRE
;
A
#
# COMPACT_ATOMS: atom_id res chain seq x y z
N ALA A 1 -4.20 8.07 -12.29
CA ALA A 1 -2.97 8.89 -12.32
C ALA A 1 -3.35 10.34 -12.08
N LEU A 2 -2.69 11.03 -11.13
CA LEU A 2 -2.94 12.46 -10.84
C LEU A 2 -2.00 13.40 -11.62
N SER A 3 -0.91 12.84 -12.13
CA SER A 3 0.05 13.49 -13.03
C SER A 3 0.34 12.56 -14.21
N HIS A 4 1.12 13.04 -15.18
CA HIS A 4 1.51 12.22 -16.32
C HIS A 4 2.45 11.09 -15.88
N ALA A 5 2.10 9.85 -16.19
CA ALA A 5 2.94 8.68 -16.01
C ALA A 5 3.46 8.23 -17.38
N SER A 6 4.75 8.42 -17.62
CA SER A 6 5.47 7.88 -18.79
C SER A 6 6.57 6.94 -18.32
N VAL A 7 7.21 6.22 -19.25
CA VAL A 7 8.42 5.45 -18.95
C VAL A 7 9.50 6.33 -18.30
N ASP A 8 9.65 7.57 -18.78
CA ASP A 8 10.63 8.52 -18.27
C ASP A 8 10.28 9.04 -16.88
N ALA A 9 9.01 9.38 -16.64
CA ALA A 9 8.52 9.90 -15.36
C ALA A 9 8.12 8.78 -14.39
N SER A 10 8.61 7.56 -14.64
CA SER A 10 8.23 6.32 -13.99
C SER A 10 6.74 6.00 -14.15
N CYS A 11 6.38 5.04 -14.99
CA CYS A 11 5.03 4.49 -15.00
C CYS A 11 4.99 3.19 -14.19
N LEU A 12 3.83 2.53 -14.14
CA LEU A 12 3.77 1.17 -13.63
C LEU A 12 4.36 0.21 -14.66
N TYR A 13 5.09 -0.79 -14.21
CA TYR A 13 5.50 -1.94 -15.01
C TYR A 13 4.77 -3.16 -14.47
N ILE A 14 4.33 -4.04 -15.36
CA ILE A 14 3.59 -5.25 -15.03
C ILE A 14 4.14 -6.43 -15.81
N VAL A 15 4.15 -7.59 -15.16
CA VAL A 15 4.39 -8.88 -15.83
C VAL A 15 3.02 -9.47 -16.17
N PRO A 16 2.71 -9.71 -17.46
CA PRO A 16 1.45 -10.32 -17.82
C PRO A 16 1.35 -11.75 -17.27
N ARG A 17 0.16 -12.15 -16.82
CA ARG A 17 -0.14 -13.48 -16.26
C ARG A 17 0.56 -14.66 -16.95
N PRO A 18 0.57 -14.80 -18.30
CA PRO A 18 1.21 -15.95 -18.95
C PRO A 18 2.74 -16.04 -18.75
N HIS A 19 3.36 -14.97 -18.27
CA HIS A 19 4.80 -14.84 -18.05
C HIS A 19 5.15 -14.75 -16.55
N ASP A 20 4.17 -14.93 -15.67
CA ASP A 20 4.34 -14.92 -14.23
C ASP A 20 3.97 -16.31 -13.67
N PRO A 21 4.96 -17.16 -13.36
CA PRO A 21 4.72 -18.49 -12.81
C PRO A 21 4.00 -18.48 -11.46
N GLY A 22 4.15 -17.40 -10.68
CA GLY A 22 3.55 -17.24 -9.36
C GLY A 22 2.11 -16.73 -9.40
N TYR A 23 1.63 -16.24 -10.55
CA TYR A 23 0.33 -15.55 -10.64
C TYR A 23 -0.84 -16.37 -10.09
N ASP A 24 -0.91 -17.67 -10.43
CA ASP A 24 -2.06 -18.51 -10.08
C ASP A 24 -1.92 -19.20 -8.71
N CYS A 25 -0.71 -19.59 -8.33
CA CYS A 25 -0.45 -20.38 -7.12
C CYS A 25 0.17 -19.58 -5.95
N GLY A 26 0.61 -18.34 -6.21
CA GLY A 26 1.46 -17.59 -5.31
C GLY A 26 2.93 -17.99 -5.40
N ASP A 27 3.80 -17.16 -4.84
CA ASP A 27 5.23 -17.43 -4.75
C ASP A 27 5.55 -18.41 -3.60
N ASP A 28 6.63 -19.17 -3.76
CA ASP A 28 7.14 -20.04 -2.69
C ASP A 28 7.56 -19.18 -1.47
N GLN A 29 7.05 -19.55 -0.29
CA GLN A 29 7.34 -18.87 0.98
C GLN A 29 8.33 -19.66 1.85
N SER A 30 8.92 -20.74 1.32
CA SER A 30 9.92 -21.52 2.03
C SER A 30 11.18 -20.70 2.33
N ALA A 31 11.90 -21.04 3.40
CA ALA A 31 13.15 -20.33 3.76
C ALA A 31 14.25 -20.45 2.69
N THR A 32 14.11 -21.41 1.78
CA THR A 32 15.01 -21.68 0.65
C THR A 32 14.43 -21.22 -0.69
N ALA A 33 13.28 -20.54 -0.68
CA ALA A 33 12.62 -20.07 -1.88
C ALA A 33 13.52 -19.12 -2.66
N GLU A 34 13.47 -19.21 -3.98
CA GLU A 34 14.09 -18.21 -4.84
C GLU A 34 13.31 -16.89 -4.74
N ASP A 35 14.02 -15.78 -4.89
CA ASP A 35 13.39 -14.46 -5.03
C ASP A 35 12.39 -14.47 -6.22
N PRO A 36 11.12 -14.08 -6.01
CA PRO A 36 10.10 -14.11 -7.04
C PRO A 36 10.44 -13.29 -8.30
N LEU A 37 11.15 -12.17 -8.13
CA LEU A 37 11.55 -11.34 -9.25
C LEU A 37 12.63 -12.04 -10.09
N LEU A 38 13.56 -12.76 -9.45
CA LEU A 38 14.54 -13.59 -10.17
C LEU A 38 13.86 -14.74 -10.91
N ALA A 39 12.87 -15.39 -10.29
CA ALA A 39 12.11 -16.48 -10.90
C ALA A 39 11.38 -16.00 -12.17
N VAL A 40 10.76 -14.82 -12.10
CA VAL A 40 10.02 -14.20 -13.21
C VAL A 40 10.95 -13.68 -14.31
N LEU A 41 12.08 -13.06 -13.97
CA LEU A 41 12.97 -12.40 -14.95
C LEU A 41 14.11 -13.30 -15.45
N ARG A 42 14.00 -14.61 -15.28
CA ARG A 42 15.06 -15.60 -15.56
C ARG A 42 15.49 -15.70 -17.02
N SER A 43 14.66 -15.24 -17.96
CA SER A 43 14.97 -15.32 -19.40
C SER A 43 14.75 -14.00 -20.12
N ASP A 44 15.48 -13.79 -21.21
CA ASP A 44 15.28 -12.64 -22.10
C ASP A 44 13.83 -12.53 -22.55
N ALA A 45 13.20 -13.66 -22.90
CA ALA A 45 11.79 -13.69 -23.29
C ALA A 45 10.87 -13.15 -22.18
N ALA A 46 11.16 -13.46 -20.92
CA ALA A 46 10.40 -12.97 -19.78
C ALA A 46 10.66 -11.48 -19.50
N ILE A 47 11.89 -11.00 -19.68
CA ILE A 47 12.20 -9.56 -19.62
C ILE A 47 11.45 -8.81 -20.72
N GLN A 48 11.45 -9.33 -21.96
CA GLN A 48 10.71 -8.77 -23.08
C GLN A 48 9.19 -8.86 -22.90
N ALA A 49 8.69 -9.65 -21.95
CA ALA A 49 7.27 -9.74 -21.63
C ALA A 49 6.79 -8.62 -20.70
N VAL A 50 7.69 -7.92 -19.99
CA VAL A 50 7.33 -6.80 -19.12
C VAL A 50 6.63 -5.72 -19.95
N ARG A 51 5.55 -5.16 -19.40
CA ARG A 51 4.76 -4.09 -20.04
C ARG A 51 4.83 -2.82 -19.22
N ALA A 52 5.19 -1.73 -19.87
CA ALA A 52 5.03 -0.40 -19.32
C ALA A 52 3.57 0.05 -19.48
N CYS A 53 3.00 0.66 -18.44
CA CYS A 53 1.63 1.13 -18.39
C CYS A 53 1.59 2.67 -18.26
N PRO A 54 1.92 3.42 -19.32
CA PRO A 54 1.85 4.87 -19.30
C PRO A 54 0.39 5.34 -19.20
N LEU A 55 0.17 6.43 -18.46
CA LEU A 55 -1.15 7.01 -18.24
C LEU A 55 -1.07 8.54 -18.28
N ARG A 56 -2.04 9.15 -18.96
CA ARG A 56 -2.28 10.60 -18.82
C ARG A 56 -2.96 10.90 -17.48
N PRO A 57 -2.90 12.14 -16.98
CA PRO A 57 -3.72 12.56 -15.84
C PRO A 57 -5.19 12.18 -16.04
N GLY A 58 -5.83 11.63 -15.01
CA GLY A 58 -7.19 11.08 -15.08
C GLY A 58 -7.28 9.63 -15.57
N GLY A 59 -6.24 9.08 -16.21
CA GLY A 59 -6.20 7.68 -16.61
C GLY A 59 -6.06 6.73 -15.42
N ALA A 60 -6.50 5.48 -15.58
CA ALA A 60 -6.41 4.44 -14.56
C ALA A 60 -5.89 3.13 -15.16
N VAL A 61 -5.22 2.34 -14.32
CA VAL A 61 -4.88 0.94 -14.60
C VAL A 61 -5.53 0.10 -13.51
N LEU A 62 -6.14 -1.02 -13.90
CA LEU A 62 -6.80 -1.95 -13.00
C LEU A 62 -6.11 -3.30 -13.14
N PHE A 63 -5.71 -3.89 -12.03
CA PHE A 63 -5.07 -5.19 -11.96
C PHE A 63 -5.44 -5.88 -10.65
N SER A 64 -5.34 -7.21 -10.62
CA SER A 64 -5.60 -8.01 -9.43
C SER A 64 -4.41 -7.93 -8.47
N HIS A 65 -4.62 -8.30 -7.20
CA HIS A 65 -3.53 -8.40 -6.21
C HIS A 65 -2.43 -9.41 -6.57
N ARG A 66 -2.65 -10.24 -7.61
CA ARG A 66 -1.72 -11.28 -8.09
C ARG A 66 -0.77 -10.80 -9.17
N ALA A 67 -1.08 -9.69 -9.83
CA ALA A 67 -0.23 -9.20 -10.89
C ALA A 67 1.09 -8.67 -10.31
N MET A 68 2.21 -9.28 -10.67
CA MET A 68 3.52 -8.72 -10.36
C MET A 68 3.67 -7.35 -11.02
N HIS A 69 3.91 -6.32 -10.20
CA HIS A 69 4.02 -4.95 -10.68
C HIS A 69 4.97 -4.11 -9.81
N TRP A 70 5.55 -3.08 -10.41
CA TRP A 70 6.42 -2.14 -9.70
C TRP A 70 6.40 -0.77 -10.37
N GLY A 71 6.85 0.25 -9.63
CA GLY A 71 7.23 1.54 -10.21
C GLY A 71 8.73 1.57 -10.51
N SER A 72 9.17 2.42 -11.43
CA SER A 72 10.59 2.68 -11.65
C SER A 72 11.05 3.98 -10.99
N LYS A 73 12.34 4.30 -11.08
CA LYS A 73 12.83 5.65 -10.83
C LYS A 73 12.53 6.52 -12.05
N GLY A 74 12.12 7.77 -11.83
CA GLY A 74 12.06 8.75 -12.92
C GLY A 74 13.47 9.13 -13.41
N LEU A 75 13.58 9.54 -14.68
CA LEU A 75 14.82 10.10 -15.21
C LEU A 75 15.21 11.36 -14.45
N SER A 76 16.52 11.67 -14.42
CA SER A 76 17.05 12.88 -13.77
C SER A 76 16.53 14.18 -14.39
N THR A 77 16.07 14.12 -15.65
CA THR A 77 15.45 15.24 -16.36
C THR A 77 14.00 15.49 -15.95
N CYS A 78 13.36 14.57 -15.23
CA CYS A 78 12.04 14.78 -14.66
C CYS A 78 12.16 15.58 -13.36
N ASP A 79 11.90 16.88 -13.46
CA ASP A 79 12.01 17.85 -12.36
C ASP A 79 10.80 17.86 -11.40
N LYS A 80 9.73 17.13 -11.74
CA LYS A 80 8.47 17.08 -10.99
C LYS A 80 8.15 15.65 -10.53
N PRO A 81 7.64 15.49 -9.29
CA PRO A 81 7.23 14.18 -8.80
C PRO A 81 6.02 13.66 -9.58
N ARG A 82 6.06 12.37 -9.94
CA ARG A 82 4.90 11.64 -10.46
C ARG A 82 3.98 11.27 -9.31
N VAL A 83 2.76 11.77 -9.35
CA VAL A 83 1.71 11.55 -8.34
C VAL A 83 0.64 10.59 -8.88
N SER A 84 0.32 9.58 -8.08
CA SER A 84 -0.78 8.63 -8.29
C SER A 84 -1.56 8.41 -7.00
N VAL A 85 -2.84 8.03 -7.14
CA VAL A 85 -3.67 7.51 -6.06
C VAL A 85 -4.07 6.08 -6.42
N SER A 86 -3.99 5.18 -5.45
CA SER A 86 -4.35 3.78 -5.60
C SER A 86 -5.48 3.45 -4.64
N PHE A 87 -6.43 2.65 -5.11
CA PHE A 87 -7.54 2.14 -4.31
C PHE A 87 -7.43 0.62 -4.29
N GLY A 88 -7.35 0.05 -3.09
CA GLY A 88 -7.40 -1.40 -2.88
C GLY A 88 -8.82 -1.82 -2.50
N CYS A 89 -9.31 -2.89 -3.11
CA CYS A 89 -10.57 -3.51 -2.77
C CYS A 89 -10.33 -5.01 -2.56
N SER A 90 -10.92 -5.56 -1.51
CA SER A 90 -10.84 -6.97 -1.14
C SER A 90 -12.20 -7.48 -0.71
N ASP A 91 -12.41 -8.78 -0.84
CA ASP A 91 -13.56 -9.45 -0.26
C ASP A 91 -13.39 -9.50 1.27
N PRO A 92 -14.44 -9.27 2.08
CA PRO A 92 -14.37 -9.38 3.54
C PRO A 92 -13.90 -10.74 4.06
N SER A 93 -14.02 -11.81 3.27
CA SER A 93 -13.46 -13.13 3.58
C SER A 93 -11.95 -13.21 3.41
N PHE A 94 -11.36 -12.36 2.56
CA PHE A 94 -9.92 -12.24 2.37
C PHE A 94 -9.31 -11.25 3.38
N GLU A 95 -9.83 -10.03 3.43
CA GLU A 95 -9.40 -9.01 4.40
C GLU A 95 -10.62 -8.38 5.08
N LYS A 96 -10.70 -8.54 6.40
CA LYS A 96 -11.83 -8.03 7.18
C LYS A 96 -11.81 -6.49 7.19
N PRO A 97 -12.97 -5.83 7.06
CA PRO A 97 -13.08 -4.38 7.23
C PRO A 97 -12.59 -3.91 8.60
N TYR A 98 -11.90 -2.76 8.64
CA TYR A 98 -11.43 -2.19 9.91
C TYR A 98 -12.56 -1.57 10.76
N LEU A 99 -13.67 -1.15 10.14
CA LEU A 99 -14.83 -0.61 10.84
C LEU A 99 -15.69 -1.74 11.39
N SER A 100 -16.14 -1.61 12.64
CA SER A 100 -16.98 -2.63 13.29
C SER A 100 -18.39 -2.72 12.70
N LYS A 101 -18.91 -1.61 12.17
CA LYS A 101 -20.21 -1.52 11.49
C LYS A 101 -20.08 -0.74 10.18
N PRO A 102 -19.48 -1.31 9.12
CA PRO A 102 -19.19 -0.57 7.88
C PRO A 102 -20.43 0.09 7.27
N ALA A 103 -21.56 -0.63 7.22
CA ALA A 103 -22.82 -0.12 6.68
C ALA A 103 -23.33 1.16 7.35
N ALA A 104 -23.00 1.40 8.63
CA ALA A 104 -23.40 2.62 9.34
C ALA A 104 -22.54 3.85 8.97
N HIS A 105 -21.44 3.65 8.25
CA HIS A 105 -20.47 4.68 7.88
C HIS A 105 -20.35 4.88 6.37
N LEU A 106 -20.77 3.90 5.56
CA LEU A 106 -20.67 3.96 4.11
C LEU A 106 -21.89 4.66 3.47
N PRO A 107 -21.74 5.24 2.27
CA PRO A 107 -20.50 5.34 1.48
C PRO A 107 -19.58 6.50 1.91
N PHE A 108 -20.03 7.39 2.80
CA PHE A 108 -19.30 8.58 3.21
C PHE A 108 -19.06 8.62 4.72
N PRO A 109 -17.95 8.02 5.21
CA PRO A 109 -17.65 8.05 6.64
C PRO A 109 -17.47 9.49 7.11
N LYS A 110 -18.00 9.81 8.29
CA LYS A 110 -17.83 11.13 8.92
C LYS A 110 -16.35 11.52 8.94
N SER A 111 -16.06 12.80 8.73
CA SER A 111 -14.68 13.34 8.69
C SER A 111 -13.83 12.88 9.89
N SER A 112 -14.42 12.82 11.08
CA SER A 112 -13.74 12.35 12.29
C SER A 112 -13.34 10.87 12.23
N ILE A 113 -14.14 10.02 11.60
CA ILE A 113 -13.83 8.59 11.41
C ILE A 113 -12.73 8.42 10.37
N ARG A 114 -12.78 9.20 9.28
CA ARG A 114 -11.71 9.23 8.27
C ARG A 114 -10.38 9.67 8.87
N ALA A 115 -10.38 10.73 9.68
CA ALA A 115 -9.19 11.21 10.37
C ALA A 115 -8.63 10.16 11.35
N ALA A 116 -9.51 9.50 12.12
CA ALA A 116 -9.10 8.41 13.01
C ALA A 116 -8.47 7.23 12.24
N LEU A 117 -9.06 6.83 11.10
CA LEU A 117 -8.51 5.77 10.26
C LEU A 117 -7.15 6.17 9.67
N ALA A 118 -7.02 7.39 9.14
CA ALA A 118 -5.76 7.89 8.61
C ALA A 118 -4.66 7.91 9.69
N SER A 119 -4.99 8.39 10.90
CA SER A 119 -4.07 8.35 12.05
C SER A 119 -3.66 6.93 12.41
N ALA A 120 -4.59 5.97 12.43
CA ALA A 120 -4.28 4.56 12.70
C ALA A 120 -3.37 3.95 11.61
N GLN A 121 -3.60 4.29 10.34
CA GLN A 121 -2.75 3.83 9.24
C GLN A 121 -1.33 4.41 9.35
N LEU A 122 -1.18 5.69 9.66
CA LEU A 122 0.15 6.30 9.88
C LEU A 122 0.88 5.66 11.06
N ILE A 123 0.17 5.31 12.13
CA ILE A 123 0.73 4.54 13.25
C ILE A 123 1.15 3.13 12.79
N ASN A 124 0.28 2.39 12.10
CA ASN A 124 0.54 1.00 11.71
C ASN A 124 1.65 0.83 10.65
N TYR A 125 2.08 1.93 10.04
CA TYR A 125 3.17 1.96 9.06
C TYR A 125 4.29 2.89 9.53
N HIS A 126 4.46 3.10 10.84
CA HIS A 126 5.44 4.06 11.37
C HIS A 126 6.86 3.77 10.90
N GLU A 127 7.24 2.51 10.70
CA GLU A 127 8.57 2.12 10.20
C GLU A 127 8.91 2.73 8.83
N ARG A 128 7.89 3.15 8.06
CA ARG A 128 8.08 3.77 6.73
C ARG A 128 8.23 5.29 6.79
N PHE A 129 8.01 5.91 7.94
CA PHE A 129 7.92 7.35 8.07
C PHE A 129 8.56 7.84 9.37
N HIS A 130 9.34 8.91 9.29
CA HIS A 130 9.84 9.58 10.48
C HIS A 130 8.81 10.59 10.98
N PHE A 131 8.27 10.39 12.17
CA PHE A 131 7.32 11.30 12.81
C PHE A 131 7.91 11.89 14.10
N SER A 132 7.71 13.18 14.31
CA SER A 132 8.02 13.76 15.62
C SER A 132 7.16 13.16 16.74
N PRO A 133 7.64 13.11 18.00
CA PRO A 133 6.87 12.59 19.12
C PRO A 133 5.54 13.32 19.36
N SER A 134 5.48 14.63 19.08
CA SER A 134 4.25 15.42 19.19
C SER A 134 3.21 14.98 18.17
N LEU A 135 3.62 14.77 16.92
CA LEU A 135 2.74 14.33 15.85
C LEU A 135 2.24 12.90 16.07
N LEU A 136 3.12 11.99 16.51
CA LEU A 136 2.73 10.62 16.86
C LEU A 136 1.67 10.63 17.98
N ARG A 137 1.88 11.41 19.06
CA ARG A 137 0.87 11.58 20.12
C ARG A 137 -0.47 12.08 19.58
N GLN A 138 -0.46 13.00 18.62
CA GLN A 138 -1.67 13.52 17.99
C GLN A 138 -2.41 12.44 17.19
N PHE A 139 -1.70 11.58 16.45
CA PHE A 139 -2.31 10.43 15.77
C PHE A 139 -2.98 9.49 16.78
N GLY A 140 -2.27 9.15 17.86
CA GLY A 140 -2.78 8.26 18.91
C GLY A 140 -4.03 8.83 19.60
N ALA A 141 -4.03 10.12 19.93
CA ALA A 141 -5.18 10.81 20.50
C ALA A 141 -6.39 10.82 19.54
N THR A 142 -6.14 11.13 18.26
CA THR A 142 -7.18 11.19 17.22
C THR A 142 -7.84 9.83 17.01
N PHE A 143 -7.06 8.75 16.92
CA PHE A 143 -7.59 7.41 16.79
C PHE A 143 -8.35 6.97 18.04
N ARG A 144 -7.77 7.17 19.24
CA ARG A 144 -8.37 6.79 20.52
C ARG A 144 -9.75 7.41 20.71
N ALA A 145 -9.92 8.68 20.33
CA ALA A 145 -11.20 9.40 20.42
C ALA A 145 -12.34 8.76 19.60
N LYS A 146 -12.02 7.92 18.61
CA LYS A 146 -13.00 7.22 17.76
C LYS A 146 -12.81 5.69 17.73
N ARG A 147 -12.01 5.13 18.65
CA ARG A 147 -11.65 3.70 18.71
C ARG A 147 -12.86 2.76 18.61
N ALA A 148 -13.97 3.11 19.25
CA ALA A 148 -15.18 2.28 19.27
C ALA A 148 -15.84 2.07 17.88
N ALA A 149 -15.50 2.89 16.88
CA ALA A 149 -15.96 2.70 15.50
C ALA A 149 -15.20 1.59 14.75
N PHE A 150 -14.09 1.10 15.30
CA PHE A 150 -13.23 0.10 14.68
C PHE A 150 -13.39 -1.27 15.36
N THR A 151 -12.98 -2.33 14.67
CA THR A 151 -12.94 -3.68 15.24
C THR A 151 -11.96 -3.75 16.41
N ALA A 152 -12.20 -4.71 17.32
CA ALA A 152 -11.34 -4.89 18.49
C ALA A 152 -9.92 -5.28 18.06
N GLU A 153 -9.82 -6.13 17.05
CA GLU A 153 -8.57 -6.61 16.45
C GLU A 153 -7.77 -5.46 15.85
N TYR A 154 -8.40 -4.59 15.05
CA TYR A 154 -7.72 -3.44 14.46
C TYR A 154 -7.26 -2.42 15.52
N ALA A 155 -8.09 -2.21 16.55
CA ALA A 155 -7.73 -1.33 17.66
C ALA A 155 -6.56 -1.90 18.49
N GLN A 156 -6.51 -3.22 18.70
CA GLN A 156 -5.41 -3.88 19.40
C GLN A 156 -4.11 -3.80 18.60
N LYS A 157 -4.16 -4.10 17.28
CA LYS A 157 -3.02 -3.91 16.37
C LYS A 157 -2.49 -2.47 16.46
N THR A 158 -3.36 -1.49 16.28
CA THR A 158 -2.97 -0.07 16.31
C THR A 158 -2.37 0.35 17.64
N ALA A 159 -2.83 -0.22 18.76
CA ALA A 159 -2.23 0.04 20.08
C ALA A 159 -0.83 -0.56 20.22
N ALA A 160 -0.61 -1.76 19.67
CA ALA A 160 0.71 -2.41 19.65
C ALA A 160 1.69 -1.61 18.79
N GLU A 161 1.30 -1.23 17.57
CA GLU A 161 2.13 -0.42 16.67
C GLU A 161 2.41 0.97 17.25
N PHE A 162 1.44 1.58 17.93
CA PHE A 162 1.65 2.86 18.62
C PHE A 162 2.72 2.76 19.71
N LYS A 163 2.73 1.65 20.45
CA LYS A 163 3.75 1.39 21.47
C LYS A 163 5.12 1.21 20.83
N ALA A 164 5.22 0.38 19.79
CA ALA A 164 6.46 0.18 19.02
C ALA A 164 7.00 1.50 18.48
N ALA A 165 6.16 2.31 17.84
CA ALA A 165 6.52 3.62 17.32
C ALA A 165 7.07 4.58 18.40
N CYS A 166 6.54 4.51 19.62
CA CYS A 166 7.05 5.32 20.73
C CYS A 166 8.42 4.81 21.24
N GLU A 167 8.65 3.50 21.22
CA GLU A 167 9.90 2.87 21.66
C GLU A 167 11.03 3.12 20.66
N ASP A 168 10.74 3.06 19.35
CA ASP A 168 11.72 3.31 18.28
C ASP A 168 12.24 4.75 18.33
N GLN A 169 11.37 5.72 18.63
CA GLN A 169 11.74 7.13 18.82
C GLN A 169 12.63 7.37 20.06
N GLY A 170 12.66 6.43 21.02
CA GLY A 170 13.52 6.53 22.19
C GLY A 170 14.91 5.93 21.99
N ARG A 171 15.19 5.34 20.82
CA ARG A 171 16.46 4.67 20.48
C ARG A 171 17.36 5.49 19.55
N GLU A 172 16.87 6.59 18.99
CA GLU A 172 17.65 7.60 18.25
C GLU A 172 18.25 8.65 19.19
#